data_AF-A0A960TV15-F1
#
_entry.id   AF-A0A960TV15-F1
#
_cell.length_a   1.000
_cell.length_b   1.000
_cell.length_c   1.000
_cell.angle_alpha   90.00
_cell.angle_beta   90.00
_cell.angle_gamma   90.00
#
_symmetry.space_group_name_H-M   'P 1'
#
loop_
_entity.id
_entity.type
_entity.pdbx_description
1 polymer ?
#
loop_
_entity_poly.entity_id
_entity_poly.type
_entity_poly.pdbx_seq_one_letter_code
_entity_poly.pdbx_strand_id
1 'polypeptide(L)'
;VWFAGMVQGQVEAASSLIANVLLAGVMVGFAVAAARKGAPVYETFVDGAKDGFQVAVGIIPYLVAMLVAVGMLRASGALDLALDGVRALAGDHAWVDALPTALMKPLSGSGARGMLIETMQVHGADSLAGRIASIMQGSTETTFYVLAVYFGSVGIRRTRYAAPCGLAADLAGLTAAILIGTLFFT
;
A
#
# COMPACT_ATOMS: atom_id res chain seq x y z
N VAL A 1 14.44 5.43 -18.78
CA VAL A 1 14.79 6.06 -20.07
C VAL A 1 13.74 7.09 -20.51
N TRP A 2 12.43 6.79 -20.50
CA TRP A 2 11.40 7.75 -20.96
C TRP A 2 11.20 8.99 -20.06
N PHE A 3 11.32 8.84 -18.74
CA PHE A 3 11.19 9.95 -17.78
C PHE A 3 12.52 10.66 -17.45
N ALA A 4 13.64 10.20 -17.99
CA ALA A 4 14.98 10.57 -17.52
C ALA A 4 15.41 12.02 -17.86
N GLY A 5 14.62 12.76 -18.64
CA GLY A 5 14.90 14.16 -19.01
C GLY A 5 13.72 15.11 -18.80
N MET A 6 12.66 14.67 -18.12
CA MET A 6 11.46 15.48 -17.91
C MET A 6 11.53 16.23 -16.57
N VAL A 7 11.06 17.48 -16.55
CA VAL A 7 10.87 18.23 -15.30
C VAL A 7 9.79 17.55 -14.46
N GLN A 8 9.89 17.57 -13.13
CA GLN A 8 8.99 16.85 -12.20
C GLN A 8 7.50 17.02 -12.52
N GLY A 9 7.05 18.24 -12.85
CA GLY A 9 5.65 18.48 -13.25
C GLY A 9 5.23 17.82 -14.55
N GLN A 10 6.14 17.62 -15.51
CA GLN A 10 5.86 16.90 -16.76
C GLN A 10 5.76 15.38 -16.53
N VAL A 11 6.57 14.83 -15.63
CA VAL A 11 6.50 13.41 -15.24
C VAL A 11 5.16 13.10 -14.59
N GLU A 12 4.68 13.99 -13.71
CA GLU A 12 3.39 13.82 -13.01
C GLU A 12 2.21 13.92 -13.98
N ALA A 13 2.21 14.91 -14.87
CA ALA A 13 1.17 15.07 -15.90
C ALA A 13 1.12 13.87 -16.87
N ALA A 14 2.28 13.39 -17.33
CA ALA A 14 2.34 12.23 -18.22
C ALA A 14 1.89 10.94 -17.51
N SER A 15 2.34 10.72 -16.27
CA SER A 15 2.00 9.52 -15.50
C SER A 15 0.51 9.46 -15.17
N SER A 16 -0.09 10.59 -14.75
CA SER A 16 -1.52 10.67 -14.46
C SER A 16 -2.38 10.48 -15.71
N LEU A 17 -1.98 11.09 -16.85
CA LEU A 17 -2.68 10.90 -18.12
C LEU A 17 -2.68 9.43 -18.55
N ILE A 18 -1.51 8.79 -18.54
CA ILE A 18 -1.38 7.38 -18.95
C ILE A 18 -2.22 6.49 -18.04
N ALA A 19 -2.15 6.68 -16.71
CA ALA A 19 -2.93 5.91 -15.75
C ALA A 19 -4.45 6.08 -15.98
N ASN A 20 -4.92 7.31 -16.14
CA ASN A 20 -6.33 7.61 -16.35
C ASN A 20 -6.85 7.07 -17.68
N VAL A 21 -6.06 7.17 -18.76
CA VAL A 21 -6.42 6.62 -20.08
C VAL A 21 -6.47 5.10 -20.04
N LEU A 22 -5.53 4.44 -19.38
CA LEU A 22 -5.57 2.98 -19.20
C LEU A 22 -6.79 2.55 -18.41
N LEU A 23 -7.08 3.21 -17.28
CA LEU A 23 -8.26 2.92 -16.45
C LEU A 23 -9.55 3.10 -17.23
N ALA A 24 -9.72 4.24 -17.89
CA ALA A 24 -10.88 4.51 -18.73
C ALA A 24 -11.00 3.51 -19.88
N GLY A 25 -9.88 3.16 -20.51
CA GLY A 25 -9.81 2.16 -21.59
C GLY A 25 -10.27 0.78 -21.14
N VAL A 26 -9.89 0.35 -19.94
CA VAL A 26 -10.38 -0.92 -19.36
C VAL A 26 -11.88 -0.87 -19.08
N MET A 27 -12.39 0.22 -18.49
CA MET A 27 -13.82 0.38 -18.22
C MET A 27 -14.66 0.36 -19.50
N VAL A 28 -14.25 1.14 -20.50
CA VAL A 28 -14.89 1.17 -21.83
C VAL A 28 -14.76 -0.19 -22.51
N GLY A 29 -13.61 -0.86 -22.38
CA GLY A 29 -13.39 -2.21 -22.90
C GLY A 29 -14.40 -3.22 -22.37
N PHE A 30 -14.68 -3.22 -21.06
CA PHE A 30 -15.71 -4.06 -20.46
C PHE A 30 -17.12 -3.70 -20.98
N ALA A 31 -17.45 -2.42 -21.07
CA ALA A 31 -18.75 -1.97 -21.59
C ALA A 31 -18.96 -2.41 -23.06
N VAL A 32 -17.94 -2.25 -23.92
CA VAL A 32 -17.97 -2.68 -25.32
C VAL A 32 -18.06 -4.20 -25.43
N ALA A 33 -17.32 -4.95 -24.60
CA ALA A 33 -17.38 -6.40 -24.60
C ALA A 33 -18.77 -6.92 -24.17
N ALA A 34 -19.39 -6.29 -23.18
CA ALA A 34 -20.75 -6.60 -22.75
C ALA A 34 -21.78 -6.27 -23.86
N ALA A 35 -21.65 -5.10 -24.49
CA ALA A 35 -22.51 -4.70 -25.61
C ALA A 35 -22.40 -5.67 -26.81
N ARG A 36 -21.18 -6.08 -27.18
CA ARG A 36 -20.94 -7.05 -28.26
C ARG A 36 -21.54 -8.44 -27.99
N LYS A 37 -21.64 -8.83 -26.72
CA LYS A 37 -22.29 -10.08 -26.30
C LYS A 37 -23.81 -9.96 -26.16
N GLY A 38 -24.38 -8.79 -26.47
CA GLY A 38 -25.82 -8.53 -26.31
C GLY A 38 -26.27 -8.46 -24.85
N ALA A 39 -25.35 -8.24 -23.90
CA ALA A 39 -25.69 -8.08 -22.50
C ALA A 39 -26.19 -6.66 -22.21
N PRO A 40 -27.18 -6.49 -21.32
CA PRO A 40 -27.68 -5.17 -20.95
C PRO A 40 -26.67 -4.45 -20.04
N VAL A 41 -25.80 -3.66 -20.67
CA VAL A 41 -24.64 -3.03 -20.01
C VAL A 41 -25.05 -2.16 -18.83
N TYR A 42 -26.08 -1.33 -18.99
CA TYR A 42 -26.53 -0.42 -17.93
C TYR A 42 -27.09 -1.17 -16.71
N GLU A 43 -27.99 -2.12 -16.94
CA GLU A 43 -28.61 -2.91 -15.86
C GLU A 43 -27.55 -3.73 -15.10
N THR A 44 -26.67 -4.41 -15.84
CA THR A 44 -25.59 -5.21 -15.25
C THR A 44 -24.62 -4.34 -14.44
N PHE A 45 -24.32 -3.12 -14.92
CA PHE A 45 -23.50 -2.16 -14.18
C PHE A 45 -24.18 -1.70 -12.89
N VAL A 46 -25.46 -1.34 -12.94
CA VAL A 46 -26.22 -0.87 -11.77
C VAL A 46 -26.34 -1.98 -10.72
N ASP A 47 -26.59 -3.21 -11.13
CA ASP A 47 -26.67 -4.34 -10.20
C ASP A 47 -25.30 -4.64 -9.57
N GLY A 48 -24.23 -4.66 -10.36
CA GLY A 48 -22.87 -4.77 -9.83
C GLY A 48 -22.49 -3.63 -8.87
N ALA A 49 -22.95 -2.40 -9.13
CA ALA A 49 -22.72 -1.26 -8.24
C ALA A 49 -23.46 -1.40 -6.91
N LYS A 50 -24.71 -1.91 -6.91
CA LYS A 50 -25.48 -2.18 -5.69
C LYS A 50 -24.81 -3.26 -4.83
N ASP A 51 -24.39 -4.36 -5.46
CA ASP A 51 -23.69 -5.45 -4.77
C ASP A 51 -22.37 -4.94 -4.15
N GLY A 52 -21.60 -4.17 -4.92
CA GLY A 52 -20.38 -3.52 -4.43
C GLY A 52 -20.64 -2.59 -3.25
N PHE A 53 -21.73 -1.82 -3.27
CA PHE A 53 -22.11 -0.94 -2.17
C PHE A 53 -22.45 -1.73 -0.89
N GLN A 54 -23.19 -2.84 -0.99
CA GLN A 54 -23.48 -3.69 0.16
C GLN A 54 -22.21 -4.28 0.78
N VAL A 55 -21.28 -4.76 -0.06
CA VAL A 55 -19.97 -5.25 0.39
C VAL A 55 -19.19 -4.15 1.10
N ALA A 56 -19.16 -2.94 0.54
CA ALA A 56 -18.48 -1.79 1.15
C ALA A 56 -19.03 -1.48 2.55
N VAL A 57 -20.36 -1.41 2.71
CA VAL A 57 -21.01 -1.19 4.02
C VAL A 57 -20.63 -2.28 5.03
N GLY A 58 -20.57 -3.54 4.60
CA GLY A 58 -20.15 -4.66 5.45
C GLY A 58 -18.69 -4.56 5.93
N ILE A 59 -17.82 -3.93 5.13
CA ILE A 59 -16.39 -3.78 5.42
C ILE A 59 -16.10 -2.58 6.35
N ILE A 60 -16.92 -1.52 6.32
CA ILE A 60 -16.70 -0.26 7.08
C ILE A 60 -16.34 -0.49 8.56
N PRO A 61 -17.07 -1.32 9.34
CA PRO A 61 -16.76 -1.49 10.76
C PRO A 61 -15.35 -2.02 11.02
N TYR A 62 -14.89 -2.96 10.19
CA TYR A 62 -13.55 -3.54 10.29
C TYR A 62 -12.47 -2.50 9.96
N LEU A 63 -12.69 -1.68 8.93
CA LEU A 63 -11.79 -0.59 8.57
C LEU A 63 -11.69 0.46 9.67
N VAL A 64 -12.81 0.89 10.25
CA VAL A 64 -12.81 1.90 11.32
C VAL A 64 -12.04 1.38 12.53
N ALA A 65 -12.29 0.16 12.98
CA ALA A 65 -11.58 -0.43 14.11
C ALA A 65 -10.06 -0.48 13.89
N MET A 66 -9.64 -0.92 12.70
CA MET A 66 -8.23 -0.98 12.32
C MET A 66 -7.60 0.42 12.22
N LEU A 67 -8.24 1.37 11.55
CA LEU A 67 -7.73 2.75 11.38
C LEU A 67 -7.58 3.47 12.73
N VAL A 68 -8.52 3.25 13.66
CA VAL A 68 -8.43 3.77 15.04
C VAL A 68 -7.25 3.15 15.78
N ALA A 69 -7.07 1.82 15.70
CA ALA A 69 -5.93 1.14 16.32
C ALA A 69 -4.58 1.66 15.81
N VAL A 70 -4.47 1.85 14.48
CA VAL A 70 -3.28 2.43 13.84
C VAL A 70 -3.05 3.88 14.26
N GLY A 71 -4.11 4.69 14.31
CA GLY A 71 -4.04 6.08 14.78
C GLY A 71 -3.54 6.18 16.22
N MET A 72 -4.03 5.30 17.11
CA MET A 72 -3.57 5.22 18.50
C MET A 72 -2.09 4.78 18.58
N LEU A 73 -1.68 3.78 17.79
CA LEU A 73 -0.28 3.31 17.75
C LEU A 73 0.69 4.41 17.29
N ARG A 74 0.28 5.24 16.33
CA ARG A 74 1.08 6.39 15.89
C ARG A 74 1.11 7.49 16.93
N ALA A 75 -0.04 7.84 17.51
CA ALA A 75 -0.14 8.91 18.50
C ALA A 75 0.55 8.57 19.83
N SER A 76 0.73 7.28 20.14
CA SER A 76 1.37 6.84 21.38
C SER A 76 2.91 6.93 21.36
N GLY A 77 3.53 7.22 20.20
CA GLY A 77 4.99 7.21 20.04
C GLY A 77 5.60 5.80 20.07
N ALA A 78 4.79 4.74 20.06
CA ALA A 78 5.29 3.37 20.09
C ALA A 78 6.15 3.02 18.87
N LEU A 79 5.83 3.60 17.71
CA LEU A 79 6.64 3.44 16.50
C LEU A 79 8.02 4.10 16.67
N ASP A 80 8.09 5.30 17.24
CA ASP A 80 9.35 6.00 17.48
C ASP A 80 10.24 5.23 18.47
N LEU A 81 9.65 4.73 19.56
CA LEU A 81 10.35 3.87 20.52
C LEU A 81 10.88 2.58 19.87
N ALA A 82 10.10 1.97 18.96
CA ALA A 82 10.55 0.79 18.24
C ALA A 82 11.74 1.12 17.32
N LEU A 83 11.70 2.26 16.63
CA LEU A 83 12.79 2.73 15.78
C LEU A 83 14.06 3.01 16.58
N ASP A 84 13.94 3.68 17.72
CA ASP A 84 15.08 3.96 18.60
C ASP A 84 15.69 2.68 19.18
N GLY A 85 14.86 1.68 19.50
CA GLY A 85 15.33 0.35 19.88
C GLY A 85 16.11 -0.33 18.76
N VAL A 86 15.64 -0.22 17.50
CA VAL A 86 16.39 -0.74 16.34
C VAL A 86 17.68 0.03 16.13
N ARG A 87 17.69 1.36 16.23
CA ARG A 87 18.92 2.18 16.16
C ARG A 87 19.95 1.77 17.21
N ALA A 88 19.51 1.49 18.44
CA ALA A 88 20.39 1.06 19.51
C ALA A 88 21.05 -0.31 19.25
N LEU A 89 20.38 -1.20 18.53
CA LEU A 89 20.87 -2.56 18.24
C LEU A 89 21.64 -2.65 16.92
N ALA A 90 21.17 -1.96 15.88
CA ALA A 90 21.67 -2.07 14.52
C ALA A 90 22.62 -0.92 14.15
N GLY A 91 22.69 0.15 14.94
CA GLY A 91 23.44 1.36 14.60
C GLY A 91 22.67 2.31 13.67
N ASP A 92 23.28 3.47 13.41
CA ASP A 92 22.68 4.56 12.64
C ASP A 92 22.86 4.34 11.13
N HIS A 93 22.18 3.33 10.60
CA HIS A 93 22.18 3.05 9.17
C HIS A 93 20.99 3.71 8.48
N ALA A 94 21.21 4.27 7.28
CA ALA A 94 20.18 4.97 6.51
C ALA A 94 18.96 4.10 6.11
N TRP A 95 19.02 2.76 6.24
CA TRP A 95 17.85 1.90 6.04
C TRP A 95 16.90 1.92 7.25
N VAL A 96 17.38 2.30 8.44
CA VAL A 96 16.58 2.40 9.66
C VAL A 96 15.53 3.50 9.51
N ASP A 97 15.87 4.59 8.82
CA ASP A 97 14.94 5.70 8.52
C ASP A 97 13.84 5.32 7.53
N ALA A 98 13.95 4.17 6.85
CA ALA A 98 12.90 3.62 5.99
C ALA A 98 11.94 2.67 6.74
N LEU A 99 12.31 2.21 7.94
CA LEU A 99 11.48 1.30 8.76
C LEU A 99 10.10 1.84 9.15
N PRO A 100 9.87 3.14 9.38
CA PRO A 100 8.51 3.60 9.68
C PRO A 100 7.51 3.23 8.58
N THR A 101 7.94 3.29 7.32
CA THR A 101 7.14 2.85 6.16
C THR A 101 6.87 1.34 6.22
N ALA A 102 7.90 0.55 6.52
CA ALA A 102 7.78 -0.90 6.63
C ALA A 102 6.87 -1.37 7.78
N LEU A 103 6.94 -0.71 8.95
CA LEU A 103 6.09 -1.01 10.09
C LEU A 103 4.63 -0.67 9.82
N MET A 104 4.39 0.42 9.09
CA MET A 104 3.04 0.85 8.72
C MET A 104 2.43 0.01 7.60
N LYS A 105 3.25 -0.61 6.75
CA LYS A 105 2.80 -1.31 5.54
C LYS A 105 1.83 -2.47 5.81
N PRO A 106 2.07 -3.40 6.77
CA PRO A 106 1.12 -4.46 7.12
C PRO A 106 -0.23 -3.93 7.63
N LEU A 107 -0.23 -2.74 8.23
CA LEU A 107 -1.39 -2.14 8.89
C LEU A 107 -2.24 -1.29 7.93
N SER A 108 -1.59 -0.47 7.09
CA SER A 108 -2.26 0.48 6.21
C SER A 108 -1.38 0.91 5.05
N GLY A 109 -1.90 0.75 3.83
CA GLY A 109 -1.18 1.13 2.62
C GLY A 109 -1.11 2.66 2.44
N SER A 110 -2.17 3.38 2.81
CA SER A 110 -2.20 4.84 2.81
C SER A 110 -1.37 5.43 3.96
N GLY A 111 -1.37 4.77 5.12
CA GLY A 111 -0.50 5.12 6.25
C GLY A 111 0.98 4.96 5.90
N ALA A 112 1.35 3.83 5.32
CA ALA A 112 2.71 3.60 4.81
C ALA A 112 3.12 4.61 3.74
N ARG A 113 2.20 4.98 2.83
CA ARG A 113 2.47 6.02 1.83
C ARG A 113 2.71 7.39 2.48
N GLY A 114 1.99 7.70 3.56
CA GLY A 114 2.25 8.90 4.35
C GLY A 114 3.68 8.91 4.92
N MET A 115 4.10 7.80 5.53
CA MET A 115 5.47 7.66 6.06
C MET A 115 6.52 7.73 4.95
N LEU A 116 6.25 7.15 3.77
CA LEU A 116 7.14 7.26 2.61
C LEU A 116 7.38 8.72 2.23
N ILE A 117 6.29 9.50 2.12
CA ILE A 117 6.38 10.92 1.75
C ILE A 117 7.16 11.70 2.82
N GLU A 118 6.91 11.41 4.09
CA GLU A 118 7.65 12.00 5.22
C GLU A 118 9.14 11.67 5.15
N THR A 119 9.51 10.40 4.95
CA THR A 119 10.92 10.00 4.73
C THR A 119 11.55 10.73 3.55
N MET A 120 10.83 10.87 2.43
CA MET A 120 11.33 11.61 1.27
C MET A 120 11.49 13.12 1.54
N GLN A 121 10.62 13.71 2.36
CA GLN A 121 10.71 15.12 2.76
C GLN A 121 11.89 15.37 3.70
N VAL A 122 12.16 14.45 4.63
CA VAL A 122 13.22 14.57 5.63
C VAL A 122 14.59 14.25 5.05
N HIS A 123 14.72 13.14 4.31
CA HIS A 123 16.02 12.63 3.83
C HIS A 123 16.26 12.90 2.34
N GLY A 124 15.24 13.33 1.59
CA GLY A 124 15.28 13.49 0.13
C GLY A 124 14.77 12.25 -0.60
N ALA A 125 14.09 12.44 -1.73
CA ALA A 125 13.49 11.35 -2.51
C ALA A 125 14.53 10.37 -3.08
N ASP A 126 15.72 10.86 -3.40
CA ASP A 126 16.84 10.06 -3.93
C ASP A 126 17.73 9.44 -2.85
N SER A 127 17.44 9.69 -1.57
CA SER A 127 18.18 9.07 -0.47
C SER A 127 18.00 7.56 -0.44
N LEU A 128 18.95 6.85 0.16
CA LEU A 128 18.84 5.41 0.39
C LEU A 128 17.56 5.08 1.19
N ALA A 129 17.24 5.89 2.21
CA ALA A 129 16.01 5.77 2.99
C ALA A 129 14.76 5.92 2.11
N GLY A 130 14.70 6.97 1.28
CA GLY A 130 13.59 7.22 0.36
C GLY A 130 13.41 6.12 -0.69
N ARG A 131 14.51 5.56 -1.20
CA ARG A 131 14.49 4.44 -2.16
C ARG A 131 14.06 3.13 -1.51
N ILE A 132 14.58 2.78 -0.33
CA ILE A 132 14.15 1.59 0.42
C ILE A 132 12.67 1.70 0.80
N ALA A 133 12.23 2.86 1.29
CA ALA A 133 10.83 3.11 1.59
C ALA A 133 9.94 2.98 0.34
N SER A 134 10.43 3.40 -0.83
CA SER A 134 9.72 3.25 -2.12
C SER A 134 9.59 1.79 -2.54
N ILE A 135 10.66 0.99 -2.39
CA ILE A 135 10.62 -0.45 -2.65
C ILE A 135 9.61 -1.11 -1.69
N MET A 136 9.63 -0.73 -0.40
CA MET A 136 8.68 -1.20 0.61
C MET A 136 7.23 -0.88 0.28
N GLN A 137 6.96 0.34 -0.19
CA GLN A 137 5.62 0.72 -0.58
C GLN A 137 5.06 -0.17 -1.71
N GLY A 138 5.91 -0.70 -2.59
CA GLY A 138 5.53 -1.54 -3.72
C GLY A 138 5.66 -3.06 -3.53
N SER A 139 6.34 -3.54 -2.48
CA SER A 139 6.75 -4.96 -2.39
C SER A 139 5.76 -5.89 -1.69
N THR A 140 4.92 -5.36 -0.78
CA THR A 140 4.04 -6.20 0.04
C THR A 140 2.60 -5.69 0.04
N GLU A 141 1.70 -6.52 0.57
CA GLU A 141 0.31 -6.15 0.81
C GLU A 141 0.10 -5.63 2.24
N THR A 142 -1.10 -5.14 2.52
CA THR A 142 -1.49 -4.68 3.85
C THR A 142 -2.08 -5.85 4.65
N THR A 143 -1.23 -6.73 5.21
CA THR A 143 -1.65 -7.99 5.86
C THR A 143 -2.88 -7.87 6.77
N PHE A 144 -2.89 -6.94 7.73
CA PHE A 144 -4.02 -6.78 8.64
C PHE A 144 -5.26 -6.19 7.96
N TYR A 145 -5.07 -5.31 6.99
CA TYR A 145 -6.17 -4.78 6.19
C TYR A 145 -6.81 -5.86 5.33
N VAL A 146 -6.00 -6.69 4.64
CA VAL A 146 -6.49 -7.83 3.84
C VAL A 146 -7.25 -8.80 4.74
N LEU A 147 -6.73 -9.11 5.93
CA LEU A 147 -7.46 -9.94 6.90
C LEU A 147 -8.78 -9.28 7.32
N ALA A 148 -8.77 -8.01 7.70
CA ALA A 148 -9.96 -7.31 8.17
C ALA A 148 -11.05 -7.20 7.08
N VAL A 149 -10.65 -6.85 5.86
CA VAL A 149 -11.56 -6.54 4.75
C VAL A 149 -11.97 -7.80 4.02
N TYR A 150 -10.99 -8.63 3.63
CA TYR A 150 -11.27 -9.74 2.72
C TYR A 150 -11.92 -10.85 3.53
N PHE A 151 -11.38 -11.19 4.70
CA PHE A 151 -11.97 -12.25 5.53
C PHE A 151 -13.26 -11.75 6.19
N GLY A 152 -13.34 -10.46 6.53
CA GLY A 152 -14.57 -9.83 7.02
C GLY A 152 -15.71 -9.89 6.01
N SER A 153 -15.44 -9.60 4.72
CA SER A 153 -16.46 -9.59 3.66
C SER A 153 -17.10 -10.96 3.39
N VAL A 154 -16.36 -12.05 3.61
CA VAL A 154 -16.86 -13.43 3.44
C VAL A 154 -17.10 -14.16 4.78
N GLY A 155 -17.07 -13.44 5.91
CA GLY A 155 -17.41 -13.98 7.23
C GLY A 155 -16.41 -15.00 7.80
N ILE A 156 -15.16 -15.03 7.34
CA ILE A 156 -14.14 -15.95 7.84
C ILE A 156 -13.67 -15.50 9.23
N ARG A 157 -13.92 -16.33 10.24
CA ARG A 157 -13.52 -16.07 11.65
C ARG A 157 -12.21 -16.75 12.06
N ARG A 158 -11.70 -17.71 11.28
CA ARG A 158 -10.49 -18.48 11.62
C ARG A 158 -9.27 -17.95 10.85
N THR A 159 -8.61 -16.94 11.40
CA THR A 159 -7.44 -16.26 10.80
C THR A 159 -6.09 -16.78 11.31
N ARG A 160 -6.08 -17.80 12.18
CA ARG A 160 -4.91 -18.22 13.00
C ARG A 160 -3.59 -18.41 12.24
N TYR A 161 -3.65 -18.87 10.98
CA TYR A 161 -2.47 -19.10 10.15
C TYR A 161 -2.23 -18.01 9.11
N ALA A 162 -3.26 -17.23 8.78
CA ALA A 162 -3.18 -16.20 7.76
C ALA A 162 -2.37 -14.99 8.26
N ALA A 163 -2.57 -14.58 9.52
CA ALA A 163 -1.78 -13.52 10.14
C ALA A 163 -0.28 -13.83 10.22
N PRO A 164 0.19 -14.95 10.79
CA PRO A 164 1.63 -15.25 10.85
C PRO A 164 2.24 -15.47 9.46
N CYS A 165 1.51 -16.07 8.51
CA CYS A 165 1.99 -16.23 7.14
C CYS A 165 2.16 -14.86 6.44
N GLY A 166 1.16 -13.98 6.55
CA GLY A 166 1.22 -12.62 5.98
C GLY A 166 2.34 -11.79 6.59
N LEU A 167 2.50 -11.81 7.91
CA LEU A 167 3.59 -11.11 8.60
C LEU A 167 4.97 -11.68 8.24
N ALA A 168 5.10 -12.99 8.02
CA ALA A 168 6.33 -13.59 7.54
C ALA A 168 6.66 -13.14 6.10
N ALA A 169 5.65 -13.01 5.24
CA ALA A 169 5.80 -12.46 3.90
C ALA A 169 6.18 -10.96 3.94
N ASP A 170 5.59 -10.17 4.84
CA ASP A 170 5.96 -8.77 5.04
C ASP A 170 7.41 -8.63 5.53
N LEU A 171 7.85 -9.50 6.45
CA LEU A 171 9.23 -9.53 6.92
C LEU A 171 10.21 -9.93 5.79
N ALA A 172 9.84 -10.92 4.98
CA ALA A 172 10.63 -11.31 3.81
C ALA A 172 10.71 -10.15 2.80
N GLY A 173 9.61 -9.43 2.60
CA GLY A 173 9.58 -8.19 1.82
C GLY A 173 10.55 -7.16 2.39
N LEU A 174 10.44 -6.83 3.67
CA LEU A 174 11.31 -5.87 4.37
C LEU A 174 12.79 -6.19 4.19
N THR A 175 13.18 -7.42 4.47
CA THR A 175 14.57 -7.87 4.31
C THR A 175 15.02 -7.75 2.86
N ALA A 176 14.18 -8.15 1.89
CA ALA A 176 14.48 -7.99 0.47
C ALA A 176 14.66 -6.52 0.06
N ALA A 177 13.84 -5.58 0.54
CA ALA A 177 14.02 -4.17 0.18
C ALA A 177 15.26 -3.54 0.80
N ILE A 178 15.61 -3.92 2.03
CA ILE A 178 16.86 -3.46 2.64
C ILE A 178 18.04 -4.00 1.83
N LEU A 179 18.06 -5.30 1.51
CA LEU A 179 19.13 -5.93 0.74
C LEU A 179 19.25 -5.37 -0.68
N ILE A 180 18.16 -5.31 -1.44
CA ILE A 180 18.16 -4.79 -2.81
C ILE A 180 18.47 -3.29 -2.81
N GLY A 181 17.86 -2.55 -1.88
CA GLY A 181 18.06 -1.11 -1.78
C GLY A 181 19.51 -0.77 -1.46
N THR A 182 20.12 -1.48 -0.51
CA THR A 182 21.55 -1.32 -0.22
C THR A 182 22.41 -1.78 -1.39
N LEU A 183 22.18 -2.95 -1.98
CA LEU A 183 22.98 -3.47 -3.08
C LEU A 183 23.01 -2.57 -4.33
N PHE A 184 21.87 -1.97 -4.70
CA PHE A 184 21.74 -1.18 -5.93
C PHE A 184 21.91 0.32 -5.74
N PHE A 185 21.74 0.84 -4.52
CA PHE A 185 21.70 2.28 -4.25
C PHE A 185 22.64 2.75 -3.13
N THR A 186 23.56 1.89 -2.67
CA THR A 186 24.83 2.35 -2.04
C THR A 186 25.87 2.60 -3.11
#